data_AF-A0A1R0GIC8-F1
#
_entry.id   AF-A0A1R0GIC8-F1
#
_cell.length_a   1.000
_cell.length_b   1.000
_cell.length_c   1.000
_cell.angle_alpha   90.00
_cell.angle_beta   90.00
_cell.angle_gamma   90.00
#
_symmetry.space_group_name_H-M   'P 1'
#
loop_
_entity.id
_entity.type
_entity.pdbx_description
1 polymer ?
#
loop_
_entity_poly.entity_id
_entity_poly.type
_entity_poly.pdbx_seq_one_letter_code
_entity_poly.pdbx_strand_id
1 'polypeptide(L)' 'MIFRGTYDEHNWQVLLERWDDLRAQLHGEVIPAREAEGDLEYEEVLTELKAGAPCFSPLGRKI' A
#
# COMPACT_ATOMS: atom_id res chain seq x y z
N MET A 1 0.87 24.00 6.25
CA MET A 1 0.97 24.42 4.83
C MET A 1 2.23 23.80 4.28
N ILE A 2 2.14 22.91 3.30
CA ILE A 2 3.30 22.28 2.66
C ILE A 2 3.60 23.09 1.41
N PHE A 3 4.80 23.63 1.31
CA PHE A 3 5.23 24.39 0.14
C PHE A 3 5.90 23.44 -0.86
N ARG A 4 5.50 23.51 -2.13
CA ARG A 4 6.12 22.68 -3.18
C ARG A 4 7.57 23.12 -3.43
N GLY A 5 8.46 22.15 -3.64
CA GLY A 5 9.88 22.33 -3.92
C GLY A 5 10.77 22.53 -2.68
N THR A 6 10.23 22.42 -1.47
CA THR A 6 11.01 22.63 -0.23
C THR A 6 11.30 21.31 0.50
N TYR A 7 12.22 21.37 1.45
CA TYR A 7 12.53 20.26 2.37
C TYR A 7 11.26 19.67 3.03
N ASP A 8 10.26 20.50 3.30
CA ASP A 8 9.01 20.04 3.93
C ASP A 8 8.18 19.14 3.01
N GLU A 9 8.16 19.40 1.70
CA GLU A 9 7.48 18.52 0.74
C GLU A 9 8.16 17.15 0.68
N HIS A 10 9.49 17.12 0.58
CA HIS A 10 10.23 15.86 0.56
C HIS A 10 10.00 15.03 1.83
N ASN A 11 10.12 15.64 3.01
CA ASN A 11 9.89 14.91 4.26
C ASN A 11 8.44 14.45 4.40
N TRP A 12 7.48 15.23 3.90
CA TRP A 12 6.10 14.81 3.90
C TRP A 12 5.85 13.60 3.01
N GLN A 13 6.47 13.54 1.82
CA GLN A 13 6.41 12.36 0.95
C GLN A 13 7.00 11.13 1.65
N VAL A 14 8.18 11.27 2.27
CA VAL A 14 8.81 10.18 3.03
C VAL A 14 7.90 9.67 4.16
N LEU A 15 7.22 10.57 4.87
CA LEU A 15 6.29 10.19 5.94
C LEU A 15 5.07 9.45 5.39
N LEU A 16 4.52 9.89 4.24
CA LEU A 16 3.40 9.23 3.58
C LEU A 16 3.77 7.82 3.11
N GLU A 17 4.93 7.64 2.46
CA GLU A 17 5.42 6.33 2.01
C GLU A 17 5.59 5.37 3.19
N ARG A 18 6.24 5.83 4.27
CA ARG A 18 6.45 5.00 5.47
C ARG A 18 5.15 4.65 6.19
N TRP A 19 4.22 5.60 6.23
CA TRP A 19 2.88 5.35 6.75
C TRP A 19 2.23 4.22 5.93
N ASP A 20 2.38 4.26 4.60
CA ASP A 20 1.72 3.36 3.65
C ASP A 20 2.23 1.92 3.81
N ASP A 21 3.54 1.78 3.97
CA ASP A 21 4.20 0.52 4.29
C ASP A 21 3.74 -0.07 5.62
N LEU A 22 3.63 0.77 6.66
CA LEU A 22 3.19 0.31 7.99
C LEU A 22 1.73 -0.17 7.96
N ARG A 23 0.84 0.54 7.26
CA ARG A 23 -0.55 0.09 7.05
C ARG A 23 -0.57 -1.25 6.33
N ALA A 24 0.18 -1.39 5.23
CA ALA A 24 0.21 -2.62 4.46
C ALA A 24 0.56 -3.83 5.34
N GLN A 25 1.58 -3.70 6.19
CA GLN A 25 1.99 -4.73 7.16
C GLN A 25 0.87 -5.11 8.14
N LEU A 26 0.17 -4.13 8.69
CA LEU A 26 -0.92 -4.38 9.65
C LEU A 26 -2.16 -5.02 9.02
N HIS A 27 -2.33 -4.86 7.71
CA HIS A 27 -3.47 -5.37 6.96
C HIS A 27 -3.16 -6.63 6.14
N GLY A 28 -1.94 -7.16 6.23
CA GLY A 28 -1.52 -8.34 5.48
C GLY A 28 -1.31 -8.08 3.98
N GLU A 29 -1.17 -6.82 3.58
CA GLU A 29 -0.76 -6.45 2.22
C GLU A 29 0.76 -6.57 2.11
N VAL A 30 1.24 -7.55 1.34
CA VAL A 30 2.68 -7.83 1.19
C VAL A 30 3.36 -6.82 0.27
N ILE A 31 2.62 -6.33 -0.74
CA ILE A 31 3.10 -5.36 -1.72
C ILE A 31 2.11 -4.20 -1.75
N PRO A 32 2.55 -2.95 -1.50
CA PRO A 32 1.70 -1.77 -1.58
C PRO A 32 1.11 -1.59 -2.98
N ALA A 33 -0.15 -1.15 -3.08
CA ALA A 33 -0.82 -0.97 -4.38
C ALA A 33 -0.14 0.05 -5.29
N ARG A 34 0.52 1.06 -4.70
CA ARG A 34 1.27 2.10 -5.43
C ARG A 34 2.40 1.54 -6.32
N GLU A 35 2.92 0.35 -6.02
CA GLU A 35 3.98 -0.28 -6.82
C GLU A 35 3.48 -0.73 -8.21
N ALA A 36 2.17 -0.97 -8.36
CA ALA A 36 1.56 -1.33 -9.64
C ALA A 36 0.85 -0.17 -10.34
N GLU A 37 0.91 1.05 -9.80
CA GLU A 37 0.15 2.17 -10.33
C GLU A 37 0.55 2.47 -11.79
N GLY A 38 -0.40 2.32 -12.71
CA GLY A 38 -0.19 2.54 -14.14
C GLY A 38 0.31 1.31 -14.92
N ASP A 39 0.44 0.16 -14.27
CA ASP A 39 0.77 -1.13 -14.88
C ASP A 39 -0.38 -2.13 -14.65
N LEU A 40 -1.23 -2.29 -15.67
CA LEU A 40 -2.41 -3.16 -15.61
C LEU A 40 -2.06 -4.64 -15.38
N GLU A 41 -0.96 -5.12 -15.98
CA GLU A 41 -0.53 -6.52 -15.78
C GLU A 41 -0.08 -6.72 -14.33
N TYR A 42 0.63 -5.74 -13.76
CA TYR A 42 1.05 -5.80 -12.38
C TYR A 42 -0.15 -5.69 -11.40
N GLU A 43 -1.15 -4.86 -11.70
CA GLU A 43 -2.37 -4.75 -10.90
C GLU A 43 -3.15 -6.08 -10.84
N GLU A 44 -3.21 -6.82 -11.96
CA GLU A 44 -3.81 -8.16 -12.01
C GLU A 44 -3.06 -9.15 -11.12
N VAL A 45 -1.72 -9.17 -11.20
CA VAL A 45 -0.88 -10.04 -10.35
C VAL A 45 -1.05 -9.70 -8.87
N LEU A 46 -1.11 -8.41 -8.51
CA LEU A 46 -1.38 -7.99 -7.14
C LEU A 46 -2.75 -8.45 -6.64
N THR A 47 -3.75 -8.45 -7.51
CA THR A 47 -5.10 -8.89 -7.17
C THR A 47 -5.12 -10.39 -6.86
N GLU A 48 -4.45 -11.20 -7.67
CA GLU A 48 -4.29 -12.64 -7.42
C GLU A 48 -3.53 -12.90 -6.10
N LEU A 49 -2.43 -12.18 -5.88
CA LEU A 49 -1.63 -12.29 -4.66
C LEU A 49 -2.43 -11.94 -3.40
N LYS A 50 -3.24 -10.87 -3.43
CA LYS A 50 -4.13 -10.48 -2.33
C LYS A 50 -5.23 -11.52 -2.06
N ALA A 51 -5.73 -12.19 -3.10
CA ALA A 51 -6.68 -13.29 -2.94
C ALA A 51 -6.06 -14.48 -2.20
N GLY A 52 -4.78 -14.80 -2.50
CA GLY A 52 -4.01 -15.84 -1.82
C GLY A 52 -3.47 -15.47 -0.43
N ALA A 53 -3.40 -14.18 -0.10
CA ALA A 53 -2.84 -13.71 1.17
C ALA A 53 -3.70 -14.10 2.39
N PRO A 54 -3.09 -14.28 3.58
CA PRO A 54 -3.81 -14.55 4.81
C PRO A 54 -4.77 -13.41 5.17
N CYS A 55 -5.99 -13.74 5.61
CA CYS A 55 -6.94 -12.77 6.11
C CYS A 55 -6.80 -12.63 7.63
N PHE A 56 -6.30 -11.49 8.10
CA PHE A 56 -6.12 -11.19 9.53
C PHE A 56 -7.33 -10.49 10.18
N SER A 57 -8.43 -10.34 9.44
CA SER A 57 -9.66 -9.79 9.99
C SER A 57 -10.19 -10.70 11.12
N PRO A 58 -10.59 -10.15 12.28
CA PRO A 58 -11.19 -10.95 13.36
C PRO A 58 -12.52 -11.59 12.95
N LEU A 59 -13.14 -11.11 11.87
CA LEU A 59 -14.37 -11.68 11.31
C LEU A 59 -14.12 -12.81 10.31
N GLY A 60 -12.85 -13.11 9.99
CA GLY A 60 -12.47 -14.01 8.91
C GLY A 60 -12.82 -13.47 7.52
N ARG A 61 -12.43 -14.21 6.48
CA ARG A 61 -12.80 -13.89 5.09
C ARG A 61 -14.27 -14.29 4.88
N LYS A 62 -15.12 -13.34 4.51
CA LYS A 62 -16.47 -13.66 4.02
C LYS A 62 -16.33 -14.26 2.61
N ILE A 63 -16.76 -15.50 2.48
CA ILE A 63 -16.81 -16.27 1.22
C ILE A 63 -18.05 -15.82 0.44
#